data_AF-A0A383C2B5-F1
#
_entry.id   AF-A0A383C2B5-F1
#
_cell.length_a   1.000
_cell.length_b   1.000
_cell.length_c   1.000
_cell.angle_alpha   90.00
_cell.angle_beta   90.00
_cell.angle_gamma   90.00
#
_symmetry.space_group_name_H-M   'P 1'
#
loop_
_entity.id
_entity.type
_entity.pdbx_description
1 polymer ?
#
loop_
_entity_poly.entity_id
_entity_poly.type
_entity_poly.pdbx_seq_one_letter_code
_entity_poly.pdbx_strand_id
1 'polypeptide(L)'
;IRKYYCANPLCVPSRMTFLTSRHSSDIRVWTNRCRLSSEIPTFVHYLVNSGYQTVLCGRMHFSGTDQRHGFERRIIGDVHAKLEHIPLSTTGQTAAGVKVAGAGRTAYTRYDQEVTRVCNQFLLEMDRLPPDRPFLLTVGFVLPHCPFIVPKRLFEEYFDQIEATSLPKNYLNTLHPFMQTWRNKRQVDQLTDEEVKTARAAYYGLVTFMDELIGHILETLAQKTQFGQSTLVIYTSDHGEMA
;
A
#
# COMPACT_ATOMS: atom_id res chain seq x y z
N ILE A 1 -4.31 14.23 10.89
CA ILE A 1 -4.24 15.33 9.89
C ILE A 1 -5.38 15.11 8.89
N ARG A 2 -6.26 16.10 8.62
CA ARG A 2 -7.43 15.91 7.73
C ARG A 2 -7.15 16.18 6.25
N LYS A 3 -6.15 17.01 5.94
CA LYS A 3 -5.70 17.32 4.58
C LYS A 3 -4.25 16.90 4.45
N TYR A 4 -4.01 15.77 3.80
CA TYR A 4 -2.70 15.17 3.60
C TYR A 4 -2.64 14.59 2.19
N TYR A 5 -1.59 14.91 1.45
CA TYR A 5 -1.47 14.61 0.02
C TYR A 5 -0.15 13.89 -0.26
N CYS A 6 -0.18 12.91 -1.16
CA CYS A 6 1.03 12.31 -1.68
C CYS A 6 1.77 13.29 -2.59
N ALA A 7 3.10 13.26 -2.59
CA ALA A 7 3.89 14.08 -3.51
C ALA A 7 3.81 13.56 -4.96
N ASN A 8 3.47 12.28 -5.15
CA ASN A 8 3.31 11.68 -6.47
C ASN A 8 2.22 10.59 -6.43
N PRO A 9 1.22 10.57 -7.33
CA PRO A 9 0.14 9.58 -7.30
C PRO A 9 0.57 8.24 -7.95
N LEU A 10 1.73 7.71 -7.56
CA LEU A 10 2.29 6.45 -8.07
C LEU A 10 3.26 5.82 -7.05
N CYS A 11 3.23 4.50 -6.90
CA CYS A 11 3.90 3.76 -5.82
C CYS A 11 5.37 4.16 -5.57
N VAL A 12 6.29 3.88 -6.52
CA VAL A 12 7.73 4.10 -6.30
C VAL A 12 8.03 5.58 -6.12
N PRO A 13 7.59 6.50 -7.01
CA PRO A 13 7.81 7.92 -6.78
C PRO A 13 7.29 8.40 -5.44
N SER A 14 6.06 8.05 -5.05
CA SER A 14 5.51 8.50 -3.77
C SER A 14 6.33 8.02 -2.58
N ARG A 15 6.64 6.72 -2.54
CA ARG A 15 7.41 6.11 -1.44
C ARG A 15 8.83 6.67 -1.35
N MET A 16 9.49 6.90 -2.49
CA MET A 16 10.84 7.47 -2.48
C MET A 16 10.83 8.94 -2.07
N THR A 17 9.83 9.71 -2.49
CA THR A 17 9.66 11.11 -2.02
C THR A 17 9.35 11.18 -0.52
N PHE A 18 8.55 10.24 0.00
CA PHE A 18 8.28 10.11 1.43
C PHE A 18 9.55 9.78 2.23
N LEU A 19 10.33 8.79 1.79
CA LEU A 19 11.56 8.38 2.48
C LEU A 19 12.64 9.46 2.47
N THR A 20 12.74 10.22 1.38
CA THR A 20 13.79 11.24 1.21
C THR A 20 13.35 12.62 1.67
N SER A 21 12.06 12.84 1.92
CA SER A 21 11.46 14.16 2.16
C SER A 21 11.79 15.17 1.04
N ARG A 22 11.90 14.69 -0.20
CA ARG A 22 12.29 15.48 -1.38
C ARG A 22 11.34 15.22 -2.54
N HIS A 23 11.26 16.15 -3.48
CA HIS A 23 10.42 15.98 -4.67
C HIS A 23 11.04 14.98 -5.65
N SER A 24 10.21 14.35 -6.48
CA SER A 24 10.65 13.46 -7.56
C SER A 24 11.70 14.10 -8.48
N SER A 25 11.64 15.42 -8.68
CA SER A 25 12.62 16.21 -9.44
C SER A 25 14.02 16.19 -8.83
N ASP A 26 14.10 16.18 -7.51
CA ASP A 26 15.36 16.29 -6.78
C ASP A 26 16.08 14.94 -6.70
N ILE A 27 15.30 13.86 -6.66
CA ILE A 27 15.79 12.48 -6.54
C ILE A 27 15.77 11.71 -7.87
N ARG A 28 15.23 12.33 -8.93
CA ARG A 28 15.09 11.77 -10.29
C ARG A 28 14.29 10.45 -10.35
N VAL A 29 13.27 10.32 -9.50
CA VAL A 29 12.39 9.13 -9.43
C VAL A 29 11.00 9.50 -9.92
N TRP A 30 10.71 9.15 -11.18
CA TRP A 30 9.52 9.59 -11.92
C TRP A 30 8.49 8.48 -12.16
N THR A 31 8.92 7.22 -12.21
CA THR A 31 8.07 6.08 -12.56
C THR A 31 8.37 4.89 -11.67
N ASN A 32 7.52 3.86 -11.72
CA ASN A 32 7.77 2.57 -11.05
C ASN A 32 8.98 1.80 -11.60
N ARG A 33 9.64 2.28 -12.67
CA ARG A 33 10.88 1.68 -13.20
C ARG A 33 12.14 2.40 -12.72
N CYS A 34 11.98 3.54 -12.06
CA CYS A 34 13.11 4.28 -11.50
C CYS A 34 13.61 3.60 -10.23
N ARG A 35 14.92 3.72 -9.98
CA ARG A 35 15.56 3.33 -8.72
C ARG A 35 15.97 4.57 -7.95
N LEU A 36 15.87 4.52 -6.63
CA LEU A 36 16.49 5.53 -5.77
C LEU A 36 18.02 5.29 -5.75
N SER A 37 18.83 6.33 -5.93
CA SER A 37 20.28 6.18 -5.76
C SER A 37 20.60 5.94 -4.28
N SER A 38 21.47 4.98 -3.97
CA SER A 38 21.96 4.74 -2.60
C SER A 38 22.75 5.93 -2.03
N GLU A 39 23.19 6.86 -2.87
CA GLU A 39 23.86 8.10 -2.44
C GLU A 39 22.88 9.14 -1.87
N ILE A 40 21.57 8.95 -2.08
CA ILE A 40 20.55 9.89 -1.59
C ILE A 40 20.12 9.43 -0.18
N PRO A 41 20.41 10.22 0.87
CA PRO A 41 19.98 9.88 2.22
C PRO A 41 18.46 9.94 2.35
N THR A 42 17.94 9.09 3.22
CA THR A 42 16.53 9.02 3.64
C THR A 42 16.42 9.43 5.11
N PHE A 43 15.23 9.76 5.60
CA PHE A 43 15.02 10.03 7.03
C PHE A 43 15.46 8.84 7.91
N VAL A 44 15.43 7.63 7.38
CA VAL A 44 15.85 6.39 8.06
C VAL A 44 17.35 6.41 8.35
N HIS A 45 18.18 6.89 7.42
CA HIS A 45 19.62 7.03 7.66
C HIS A 45 19.92 7.97 8.84
N TYR A 46 19.17 9.08 8.94
CA TYR A 46 19.31 10.01 10.05
C TYR A 46 18.88 9.39 11.38
N LEU A 47 17.84 8.54 11.38
CA LEU A 47 17.41 7.80 12.58
C LEU A 47 18.45 6.79 13.02
N VAL A 48 19.02 6.01 12.10
CA VAL A 48 20.13 5.09 12.41
C VAL A 48 21.29 5.85 13.04
N ASN A 49 21.71 6.97 12.45
CA ASN A 49 22.79 7.80 12.98
C ASN A 49 22.47 8.44 14.34
N SER A 50 21.18 8.56 14.67
CA SER A 50 20.69 9.05 15.98
C SER A 50 20.49 7.93 17.00
N GLY A 51 20.92 6.70 16.69
CA GLY A 51 20.85 5.57 17.61
C GLY A 51 19.54 4.80 17.56
N TYR A 52 18.68 4.97 16.55
CA TYR A 52 17.47 4.14 16.40
C TYR A 52 17.77 2.82 15.72
N GLN A 53 17.23 1.72 16.24
CA GLN A 53 17.11 0.48 15.51
C GLN A 53 16.06 0.64 14.40
N THR A 54 16.40 0.42 13.13
CA THR A 54 15.46 0.63 12.01
C THR A 54 15.14 -0.66 11.27
N VAL A 55 13.84 -0.97 11.16
CA VAL A 55 13.35 -2.23 10.59
C VAL A 55 12.24 -1.97 9.57
N LEU A 56 12.38 -2.58 8.41
CA LEU A 56 11.34 -2.64 7.38
C LEU A 56 10.71 -4.05 7.35
N CYS A 57 9.40 -4.09 7.56
CA CYS A 57 8.58 -5.29 7.43
C CYS A 57 7.56 -5.09 6.31
N GLY A 58 7.81 -5.65 5.13
CA GLY A 58 6.86 -5.63 4.04
C GLY A 58 7.27 -4.71 2.88
N ARG A 59 6.25 -4.19 2.20
CA ARG A 59 6.40 -3.54 0.91
C ARG A 59 6.89 -2.09 1.03
N MET A 60 7.98 -1.78 0.34
CA MET A 60 8.45 -0.41 0.09
C MET A 60 8.69 -0.13 -1.39
N HIS A 61 8.64 -1.17 -2.23
CA HIS A 61 8.78 -1.10 -3.68
C HIS A 61 10.15 -0.54 -4.10
N PHE A 62 11.22 -1.01 -3.44
CA PHE A 62 12.58 -0.63 -3.81
C PHE A 62 12.98 -1.32 -5.11
N SER A 63 13.43 -0.54 -6.09
CA SER A 63 13.98 -1.06 -7.34
C SER A 63 15.50 -0.99 -7.30
N GLY A 64 16.18 -2.05 -7.76
CA GLY A 64 17.64 -2.12 -7.80
C GLY A 64 18.24 -3.00 -6.70
N THR A 65 19.55 -2.94 -6.55
CA THR A 65 20.32 -3.81 -5.63
C THR A 65 20.23 -3.36 -4.19
N ASP A 66 20.11 -2.06 -3.94
CA ASP A 66 19.85 -1.54 -2.61
C ASP A 66 18.37 -1.75 -2.27
N GLN A 67 18.16 -2.65 -1.32
CA GLN A 67 16.83 -3.04 -0.84
C GLN A 67 16.60 -2.57 0.59
N ARG A 68 17.44 -1.65 1.10
CA ARG A 68 17.41 -1.16 2.49
C ARG A 68 17.31 0.35 2.59
N HIS A 69 18.02 1.12 1.75
CA HIS A 69 17.95 2.60 1.75
C HIS A 69 17.92 3.22 3.16
N GLY A 70 18.79 2.73 4.05
CA GLY A 70 18.95 3.19 5.42
C GLY A 70 18.39 2.25 6.50
N PHE A 71 17.44 1.36 6.18
CA PHE A 71 16.95 0.38 7.15
C PHE A 71 18.06 -0.63 7.51
N GLU A 72 18.37 -0.79 8.80
CA GLU A 72 19.37 -1.77 9.27
C GLU A 72 18.91 -3.20 8.96
N ARG A 73 17.61 -3.47 9.11
CA ARG A 73 17.02 -4.79 8.84
C ARG A 73 15.81 -4.68 7.92
N ARG A 74 15.69 -5.67 7.03
CA ARG A 74 14.48 -5.93 6.26
C ARG A 74 14.05 -7.37 6.48
N ILE A 75 12.96 -7.55 7.21
CA ILE A 75 12.56 -8.88 7.72
C ILE A 75 11.65 -9.65 6.76
N ILE A 76 10.99 -8.94 5.86
CA ILE A 76 10.28 -9.52 4.71
C ILE A 76 10.36 -8.54 3.52
N GLY A 77 10.67 -9.09 2.35
CA GLY A 77 10.89 -8.34 1.10
C GLY A 77 9.60 -7.96 0.38
N ASP A 78 9.71 -7.29 -0.78
CA ASP A 78 8.56 -6.90 -1.60
C ASP A 78 7.90 -8.12 -2.26
N VAL A 79 6.58 -8.02 -2.50
CA VAL A 79 5.84 -8.91 -3.40
C VAL A 79 5.56 -8.20 -4.72
N HIS A 80 5.70 -8.93 -5.83
CA HIS A 80 5.30 -8.46 -7.15
C HIS A 80 3.96 -9.07 -7.55
N ALA A 81 3.15 -8.33 -8.30
CA ALA A 81 1.81 -8.74 -8.74
C ALA A 81 1.80 -9.93 -9.73
N LYS A 82 2.97 -10.44 -10.15
CA LYS A 82 3.05 -11.42 -11.24
C LYS A 82 2.57 -12.77 -10.73
N LEU A 83 1.30 -13.06 -10.99
CA LEU A 83 0.67 -14.37 -10.83
C LEU A 83 0.25 -14.88 -12.21
N GLU A 84 0.33 -16.19 -12.45
CA GLU A 84 0.08 -16.78 -13.77
C GLU A 84 -1.31 -16.46 -14.34
N HIS A 85 -2.33 -16.26 -13.48
CA HIS A 85 -3.73 -16.04 -13.89
C HIS A 85 -4.23 -14.61 -13.67
N ILE A 86 -3.40 -13.69 -13.17
CA ILE A 86 -3.80 -12.29 -12.96
C ILE A 86 -3.11 -11.41 -14.01
N PRO A 87 -3.86 -10.78 -14.93
CA PRO A 87 -3.28 -9.92 -15.96
C PRO A 87 -2.46 -8.78 -15.33
N LEU A 88 -1.31 -8.43 -15.94
CA LEU A 88 -0.51 -7.26 -15.52
C LEU A 88 -1.31 -5.95 -15.56
N SER A 89 -2.34 -5.87 -16.41
CA SER A 89 -3.23 -4.72 -16.53
C SER A 89 -4.05 -4.42 -15.27
N THR A 90 -4.17 -5.39 -14.35
CA THR A 90 -4.83 -5.19 -13.05
C THR A 90 -4.13 -4.11 -12.23
N THR A 91 -2.79 -4.00 -12.31
CA THR A 91 -1.99 -2.98 -11.61
C THR A 91 -2.07 -1.59 -12.24
N GLY A 92 -2.85 -1.43 -13.32
CA GLY A 92 -2.87 -0.22 -14.13
C GLY A 92 -4.15 0.62 -14.03
N GLN A 93 -5.10 0.33 -13.15
CA GLN A 93 -6.40 1.04 -13.14
C GLN A 93 -7.08 0.97 -14.54
N THR A 94 -7.25 -0.25 -15.05
CA THR A 94 -7.85 -0.51 -16.37
C THR A 94 -9.22 -1.15 -16.21
N ALA A 95 -10.06 -1.10 -17.26
CA ALA A 95 -11.30 -1.84 -17.28
C ALA A 95 -11.09 -3.34 -17.05
N ALA A 96 -10.03 -3.93 -17.62
CA ALA A 96 -9.66 -5.32 -17.35
C ALA A 96 -9.39 -5.58 -15.86
N GLY A 97 -8.80 -4.61 -15.14
CA GLY A 97 -8.58 -4.69 -13.70
C GLY A 97 -9.86 -4.64 -12.87
N VAL A 98 -10.86 -3.89 -13.33
CA VAL A 98 -12.18 -3.81 -12.69
C VAL A 98 -12.99 -5.09 -12.94
N LYS A 99 -12.95 -5.61 -14.18
CA LYS A 99 -13.74 -6.79 -14.58
C LYS A 99 -13.34 -8.09 -13.87
N VAL A 100 -12.14 -8.16 -13.31
CA VAL A 100 -11.71 -9.32 -12.51
C VAL A 100 -12.07 -9.20 -11.03
N ALA A 101 -12.72 -8.11 -10.62
CA ALA A 101 -13.07 -7.88 -9.23
C ALA A 101 -14.12 -8.87 -8.72
N GLY A 102 -14.12 -9.13 -7.42
CA GLY A 102 -15.14 -9.96 -6.77
C GLY A 102 -14.64 -10.74 -5.56
N ALA A 103 -15.35 -11.81 -5.22
CA ALA A 103 -14.99 -12.70 -4.14
C ALA A 103 -13.82 -13.64 -4.53
N GLY A 104 -12.81 -13.75 -3.67
CA GLY A 104 -11.67 -14.66 -3.87
C GLY A 104 -10.50 -14.37 -2.95
N ARG A 105 -9.30 -14.79 -3.37
CA ARG A 105 -8.02 -14.53 -2.67
C ARG A 105 -6.93 -14.22 -3.68
N THR A 106 -5.92 -13.48 -3.26
CA THR A 106 -4.78 -13.08 -4.10
C THR A 106 -3.48 -13.34 -3.35
N ALA A 107 -2.35 -13.30 -4.04
CA ALA A 107 -1.06 -13.31 -3.34
C ALA A 107 -0.87 -12.08 -2.46
N TYR A 108 -1.57 -10.97 -2.70
CA TYR A 108 -1.51 -9.78 -1.84
C TYR A 108 -2.18 -10.01 -0.50
N THR A 109 -3.38 -10.63 -0.47
CA THR A 109 -4.00 -10.97 0.81
C THR A 109 -3.17 -12.00 1.59
N ARG A 110 -2.52 -12.95 0.91
CA ARG A 110 -1.60 -13.89 1.57
C ARG A 110 -0.31 -13.21 2.05
N TYR A 111 0.24 -12.31 1.25
CA TYR A 111 1.46 -11.59 1.60
C TYR A 111 1.24 -10.68 2.81
N ASP A 112 0.15 -9.91 2.84
CA ASP A 112 -0.15 -9.02 3.96
C ASP A 112 -0.41 -9.81 5.26
N GLN A 113 -1.04 -10.99 5.18
CA GLN A 113 -1.11 -11.93 6.32
C GLN A 113 0.28 -12.35 6.82
N GLU A 114 1.22 -12.61 5.91
CA GLU A 114 2.58 -13.01 6.25
C GLU A 114 3.40 -11.83 6.81
N VAL A 115 3.21 -10.61 6.29
CA VAL A 115 3.76 -9.38 6.85
C VAL A 115 3.30 -9.21 8.30
N THR A 116 2.00 -9.38 8.58
CA THR A 116 1.46 -9.34 9.95
C THR A 116 2.09 -10.41 10.84
N ARG A 117 2.18 -11.66 10.36
CA ARG A 117 2.77 -12.76 11.12
C ARG A 117 4.24 -12.49 11.48
N VAL A 118 5.05 -12.10 10.50
CA VAL A 118 6.48 -11.79 10.67
C VAL A 118 6.68 -10.56 11.56
N CYS A 119 5.84 -9.53 11.40
CA CYS A 119 5.86 -8.35 12.26
C CYS A 119 5.60 -8.71 13.73
N ASN A 120 4.55 -9.49 14.01
CA ASN A 120 4.22 -9.91 15.36
C ASN A 120 5.32 -10.77 15.98
N GLN A 121 5.87 -11.71 15.22
CA GLN A 121 7.01 -12.51 15.65
C GLN A 121 8.20 -11.61 16.02
N PHE A 122 8.53 -10.64 15.16
CA PHE A 122 9.63 -9.70 15.40
C PHE A 122 9.42 -8.87 16.67
N LEU A 123 8.22 -8.33 16.90
CA LEU A 123 7.89 -7.57 18.10
C LEU A 123 8.08 -8.41 19.37
N LEU A 124 7.60 -9.65 19.36
CA LEU A 124 7.75 -10.58 20.50
C LEU A 124 9.20 -11.00 20.74
N GLU A 125 10.00 -11.17 19.69
CA GLU A 125 11.43 -11.47 19.80
C GLU A 125 12.21 -10.26 20.36
N MET A 126 11.86 -9.05 19.91
CA MET A 126 12.47 -7.81 20.37
C MET A 126 12.16 -7.55 21.85
N ASP A 127 10.94 -7.86 22.31
CA ASP A 127 10.52 -7.68 23.71
C ASP A 127 11.28 -8.59 24.70
N ARG A 128 11.78 -9.74 24.23
CA ARG A 128 12.58 -10.68 25.05
C ARG A 128 14.00 -10.20 25.33
N LEU A 129 14.47 -9.20 24.58
CA LEU A 129 15.80 -8.63 24.75
C LEU A 129 15.69 -7.33 25.56
N PRO A 130 16.68 -7.00 26.41
CA PRO A 130 16.71 -5.70 27.07
C PRO A 130 16.66 -4.58 26.02
N PRO A 131 15.79 -3.56 26.19
CA PRO A 131 15.73 -2.45 25.25
C PRO A 131 17.02 -1.65 25.31
N ASP A 132 17.86 -1.78 24.27
CA ASP A 132 19.16 -1.09 24.16
C ASP A 132 19.04 0.23 23.37
N ARG A 133 18.08 0.31 22.44
CA ARG A 133 17.90 1.43 21.50
C ARG A 133 16.42 1.67 21.22
N PRO A 134 15.97 2.93 21.00
CA PRO A 134 14.64 3.17 20.45
C PRO A 134 14.53 2.57 19.05
N PHE A 135 13.31 2.24 18.59
CA PHE A 135 13.12 1.60 17.30
C PHE A 135 12.22 2.40 16.36
N LEU A 136 12.47 2.25 15.05
CA LEU A 136 11.52 2.51 13.97
C LEU A 136 11.17 1.18 13.34
N LEU A 137 9.89 0.82 13.38
CA LEU A 137 9.34 -0.32 12.63
C LEU A 137 8.38 0.20 11.57
N THR A 138 8.78 0.08 10.30
CA THR A 138 7.92 0.41 9.16
C THR A 138 7.25 -0.86 8.65
N VAL A 139 5.91 -0.92 8.73
CA VAL A 139 5.11 -2.03 8.22
C VAL A 139 4.46 -1.62 6.91
N GLY A 140 4.83 -2.29 5.81
CA GLY A 140 4.36 -2.00 4.46
C GLY A 140 3.36 -3.02 3.97
N PHE A 141 2.08 -2.71 4.04
CA PHE A 141 1.01 -3.50 3.42
C PHE A 141 0.86 -3.18 1.92
N VAL A 142 0.27 -4.11 1.18
CA VAL A 142 -0.07 -3.94 -0.24
C VAL A 142 -1.52 -3.54 -0.42
N LEU A 143 -2.40 -4.11 0.38
CA LEU A 143 -3.82 -3.82 0.33
C LEU A 143 -4.09 -2.34 0.69
N PRO A 144 -5.19 -1.75 0.21
CA PRO A 144 -6.25 -2.32 -0.64
C PRO A 144 -5.94 -2.24 -2.16
N HIS A 145 -4.66 -2.20 -2.55
CA HIS A 145 -4.27 -2.13 -3.97
C HIS A 145 -4.86 -3.30 -4.77
N CYS A 146 -5.30 -2.99 -6.00
CA CYS A 146 -5.80 -3.96 -6.97
C CYS A 146 -4.82 -5.13 -7.22
N PRO A 147 -5.29 -6.32 -7.64
CA PRO A 147 -6.65 -6.67 -8.08
C PRO A 147 -7.67 -6.66 -6.95
N PHE A 148 -8.87 -6.13 -7.23
CA PHE A 148 -9.96 -5.98 -6.25
C PHE A 148 -10.68 -7.32 -6.02
N ILE A 149 -9.96 -8.26 -5.41
CA ILE A 149 -10.44 -9.60 -5.10
C ILE A 149 -10.28 -9.84 -3.60
N VAL A 150 -11.40 -10.09 -2.91
CA VAL A 150 -11.46 -10.11 -1.44
C VAL A 150 -12.15 -11.37 -0.93
N PRO A 151 -11.84 -11.89 0.27
CA PRO A 151 -12.57 -13.03 0.83
C PRO A 151 -14.08 -12.85 0.79
N LYS A 152 -14.79 -13.92 0.42
CA LYS A 152 -16.24 -13.92 0.18
C LYS A 152 -17.04 -13.24 1.31
N ARG A 153 -16.71 -13.51 2.58
CA ARG A 153 -17.34 -12.87 3.75
C ARG A 153 -17.38 -11.35 3.64
N LEU A 154 -16.24 -10.74 3.33
CA LEU A 154 -16.10 -9.28 3.25
C LEU A 154 -16.70 -8.73 1.95
N PHE A 155 -16.63 -9.50 0.85
CA PHE A 155 -17.30 -9.10 -0.38
C PHE A 155 -18.82 -8.98 -0.18
N GLU A 156 -19.45 -10.02 0.37
CA GLU A 156 -20.89 -10.08 0.62
C GLU A 156 -21.32 -9.01 1.63
N GLU A 157 -20.50 -8.74 2.65
CA GLU A 157 -20.77 -7.68 3.64
C GLU A 157 -20.94 -6.29 2.99
N TYR A 158 -20.09 -5.94 2.01
CA TYR A 158 -20.11 -4.62 1.38
C TYR A 158 -20.98 -4.54 0.12
N PHE A 159 -21.17 -5.64 -0.61
CA PHE A 159 -21.84 -5.59 -1.91
C PHE A 159 -23.25 -4.97 -1.83
N ASP A 160 -24.00 -5.29 -0.78
CA ASP A 160 -25.35 -4.75 -0.57
C ASP A 160 -25.37 -3.30 -0.05
N GLN A 161 -24.25 -2.82 0.48
CA GLN A 161 -24.11 -1.46 1.03
C GLN A 161 -23.65 -0.43 -0.01
N ILE A 162 -23.09 -0.88 -1.14
CA ILE A 162 -22.57 0.01 -2.18
C ILE A 162 -23.66 0.38 -3.19
N GLU A 163 -23.93 1.67 -3.27
CA GLU A 163 -24.76 2.25 -4.32
C GLU A 163 -23.98 2.42 -5.62
N ALA A 164 -24.68 2.17 -6.74
CA ALA A 164 -24.18 2.53 -8.05
C ALA A 164 -23.95 4.05 -8.11
N THR A 165 -22.81 4.46 -8.66
CA THR A 165 -22.47 5.89 -8.75
C THR A 165 -22.78 6.36 -10.14
N SER A 166 -23.71 7.30 -10.27
CA SER A 166 -23.96 7.95 -11.56
C SER A 166 -23.14 9.23 -11.66
N LEU A 167 -22.48 9.41 -12.81
CA LEU A 167 -21.84 10.67 -13.13
C LEU A 167 -22.90 11.64 -13.67
N PRO A 168 -22.80 12.96 -13.37
CA PRO A 168 -23.67 13.94 -13.98
C PRO A 168 -23.62 13.86 -15.51
N LYS A 169 -24.75 14.12 -16.17
CA LYS A 169 -24.82 14.13 -17.63
C LYS A 169 -23.75 15.07 -18.20
N ASN A 170 -23.02 14.60 -19.21
CA ASN A 170 -21.92 15.32 -19.87
C ASN A 170 -20.68 15.62 -18.99
N TYR A 171 -20.59 15.13 -17.75
CA TYR A 171 -19.43 15.38 -16.89
C TYR A 171 -18.11 14.96 -17.55
N LEU A 172 -18.09 13.80 -18.22
CA LEU A 172 -16.91 13.29 -18.91
C LEU A 172 -16.38 14.23 -20.00
N ASN A 173 -17.27 15.01 -20.65
CA ASN A 173 -16.89 15.98 -21.69
C ASN A 173 -16.23 17.24 -21.10
N THR A 174 -16.41 17.49 -19.80
CA THR A 174 -15.81 18.63 -19.08
C THR A 174 -14.40 18.34 -18.59
N LEU A 175 -13.96 17.07 -18.64
CA LEU A 175 -12.63 16.68 -18.20
C LEU A 175 -11.55 17.26 -19.11
N HIS A 176 -10.38 17.58 -18.56
CA HIS A 176 -9.22 18.00 -19.34
C HIS A 176 -8.86 16.94 -20.43
N PRO A 177 -8.40 17.31 -21.63
CA PRO A 177 -8.12 16.37 -22.72
C PRO A 177 -7.18 15.22 -22.34
N PHE A 178 -6.23 15.48 -21.45
CA PHE A 178 -5.38 14.43 -20.87
C PHE A 178 -6.18 13.35 -20.15
N MET A 179 -7.16 13.75 -19.31
CA MET A 179 -8.00 12.80 -18.58
C MET A 179 -8.91 12.02 -19.51
N GLN A 180 -9.48 12.66 -20.54
CA GLN A 180 -10.26 11.97 -21.58
C GLN A 180 -9.40 10.90 -22.29
N THR A 181 -8.17 11.26 -22.69
CA THR A 181 -7.23 10.34 -23.33
C THR A 181 -6.83 9.20 -22.39
N TRP A 182 -6.55 9.50 -21.13
CA TRP A 182 -6.19 8.51 -20.11
C TRP A 182 -7.33 7.50 -19.91
N ARG A 183 -8.57 7.98 -19.74
CA ARG A 183 -9.76 7.12 -19.57
C ARG A 183 -9.98 6.23 -20.78
N ASN A 184 -9.91 6.81 -21.98
CA ASN A 184 -10.06 6.06 -23.23
C ASN A 184 -9.02 4.94 -23.37
N LYS A 185 -7.72 5.23 -23.11
CA LYS A 185 -6.65 4.22 -23.15
C LYS A 185 -6.84 3.10 -22.14
N ARG A 186 -7.46 3.39 -20.99
CA ARG A 186 -7.76 2.41 -19.93
C ARG A 186 -9.09 1.69 -20.14
N GLN A 187 -9.88 2.11 -21.13
CA GLN A 187 -11.20 1.58 -21.48
C GLN A 187 -12.25 1.65 -20.36
N VAL A 188 -12.03 2.49 -19.35
CA VAL A 188 -12.87 2.54 -18.13
C VAL A 188 -14.27 3.09 -18.38
N ASP A 189 -14.48 3.81 -19.49
CA ASP A 189 -15.80 4.32 -19.88
C ASP A 189 -16.74 3.23 -20.42
N GLN A 190 -16.24 2.00 -20.63
CA GLN A 190 -17.01 0.84 -21.08
C GLN A 190 -17.48 -0.05 -19.93
N LEU A 191 -17.16 0.32 -18.69
CA LEU A 191 -17.55 -0.43 -17.51
C LEU A 191 -19.03 -0.20 -17.21
N THR A 192 -19.72 -1.27 -16.82
CA THR A 192 -21.10 -1.19 -16.33
C THR A 192 -21.14 -0.74 -14.87
N ASP A 193 -22.27 -0.18 -14.43
CA ASP A 193 -22.46 0.23 -13.04
C ASP A 193 -22.28 -0.94 -12.06
N GLU A 194 -22.69 -2.15 -12.44
CA GLU A 194 -22.50 -3.37 -11.65
C GLU A 194 -21.02 -3.79 -11.55
N GLU A 195 -20.24 -3.65 -12.63
CA GLU A 195 -18.79 -3.92 -12.60
C GLU A 195 -18.07 -2.93 -11.67
N VAL A 196 -18.44 -1.65 -11.72
CA VAL A 196 -17.90 -0.61 -10.82
C VAL A 196 -18.32 -0.88 -9.37
N LYS A 197 -19.59 -1.17 -9.13
CA LYS A 197 -20.12 -1.54 -7.80
C LYS A 197 -19.38 -2.74 -7.23
N THR A 198 -19.17 -3.78 -8.03
CA THR A 198 -18.42 -4.99 -7.65
C THR A 198 -16.99 -4.65 -7.21
N ALA A 199 -16.28 -3.84 -8.00
CA ALA A 199 -14.92 -3.42 -7.66
C ALA A 199 -14.85 -2.56 -6.38
N ARG A 200 -15.79 -1.64 -6.19
CA ARG A 200 -15.86 -0.80 -4.99
C ARG A 200 -16.18 -1.63 -3.74
N ALA A 201 -17.12 -2.57 -3.82
CA ALA A 201 -17.42 -3.49 -2.73
C ALA A 201 -16.18 -4.33 -2.35
N ALA A 202 -15.47 -4.87 -3.34
CA ALA A 202 -14.25 -5.60 -3.10
C ALA A 202 -13.12 -4.72 -2.52
N TYR A 203 -12.97 -3.48 -2.98
CA TYR A 203 -12.03 -2.52 -2.42
C TYR A 203 -12.29 -2.24 -0.94
N TYR A 204 -13.54 -1.94 -0.56
CA TYR A 204 -13.89 -1.73 0.85
C TYR A 204 -13.69 -2.98 1.70
N GLY A 205 -14.01 -4.15 1.16
CA GLY A 205 -13.67 -5.41 1.82
C GLY A 205 -12.17 -5.56 2.05
N LEU A 206 -11.31 -5.17 1.09
CA LEU A 206 -9.86 -5.21 1.26
C LEU A 206 -9.36 -4.20 2.30
N VAL A 207 -10.02 -3.04 2.42
CA VAL A 207 -9.74 -2.08 3.50
C VAL A 207 -9.99 -2.74 4.85
N THR A 208 -11.15 -3.37 5.05
CA THR A 208 -11.48 -4.07 6.31
C THR A 208 -10.56 -5.25 6.58
N PHE A 209 -10.21 -6.02 5.54
CA PHE A 209 -9.23 -7.09 5.68
C PHE A 209 -7.87 -6.56 6.16
N MET A 210 -7.39 -5.44 5.59
CA MET A 210 -6.16 -4.80 6.02
C MET A 210 -6.27 -4.24 7.44
N ASP A 211 -7.42 -3.67 7.81
CA ASP A 211 -7.68 -3.16 9.15
C ASP A 211 -7.60 -4.27 10.20
N GLU A 212 -8.19 -5.44 9.94
CA GLU A 212 -8.07 -6.63 10.80
C GLU A 212 -6.58 -7.02 11.02
N LEU A 213 -5.78 -6.98 9.95
CA LEU A 213 -4.35 -7.27 10.01
C LEU A 213 -3.54 -6.23 10.80
N ILE A 214 -3.89 -4.95 10.66
CA ILE A 214 -3.30 -3.86 11.45
C ILE A 214 -3.68 -4.04 12.93
N GLY A 215 -4.94 -4.36 13.20
CA GLY A 215 -5.46 -4.63 14.55
C GLY A 215 -4.65 -5.70 15.27
N HIS A 216 -4.31 -6.81 14.59
CA HIS A 216 -3.46 -7.85 15.17
C HIS A 216 -2.03 -7.39 15.52
N ILE A 217 -1.46 -6.46 14.76
CA ILE A 217 -0.15 -5.88 15.07
C ILE A 217 -0.24 -4.95 16.27
N LEU A 218 -1.24 -4.06 16.26
CA LEU A 218 -1.46 -3.11 17.35
C LEU A 218 -1.81 -3.82 18.67
N GLU A 219 -2.60 -4.89 18.62
CA GLU A 219 -2.89 -5.73 19.78
C GLU A 219 -1.62 -6.39 20.33
N THR A 220 -0.77 -6.94 19.45
CA THR A 220 0.51 -7.52 19.87
C THR A 220 1.41 -6.48 20.51
N LEU A 221 1.56 -5.31 19.87
CA LEU A 221 2.35 -4.19 20.39
C LEU A 221 1.82 -3.73 21.77
N ALA A 222 0.51 -3.52 21.88
CA ALA A 222 -0.10 -2.92 23.07
C ALA A 222 -0.25 -3.88 24.25
N GLN A 223 -0.55 -5.16 23.98
CA GLN A 223 -0.94 -6.12 25.02
C GLN A 223 0.11 -7.21 25.27
N LYS A 224 1.01 -7.47 24.31
CA LYS A 224 1.96 -8.60 24.38
C LYS A 224 3.41 -8.17 24.45
N THR A 225 3.68 -6.86 24.50
CA THR A 225 5.04 -6.32 24.63
C THR A 225 5.04 -5.14 25.59
N GLN A 226 6.21 -4.80 26.13
CA GLN A 226 6.39 -3.60 26.97
C GLN A 226 6.33 -2.28 26.16
N PHE A 227 6.33 -2.34 24.83
CA PHE A 227 6.42 -1.17 23.95
C PHE A 227 5.11 -0.39 23.82
N GLY A 228 3.97 -0.96 24.24
CA GLY A 228 2.64 -0.38 24.04
C GLY A 228 2.46 1.05 24.57
N GLN A 229 3.13 1.40 25.67
CA GLN A 229 3.02 2.72 26.31
C GLN A 229 4.07 3.73 25.81
N SER A 230 5.07 3.28 25.05
CA SER A 230 6.22 4.09 24.62
C SER A 230 6.37 4.18 23.10
N THR A 231 5.36 3.75 22.35
CA THR A 231 5.39 3.73 20.88
C THR A 231 4.45 4.77 20.28
N LEU A 232 5.01 5.66 19.45
CA LEU A 232 4.22 6.50 18.56
C LEU A 232 3.83 5.69 17.31
N VAL A 233 2.53 5.55 17.07
CA VAL A 233 2.00 4.89 15.87
C VAL A 233 1.59 5.93 14.84
N ILE A 234 2.09 5.77 13.61
CA ILE A 234 1.75 6.63 12.46
C ILE A 234 1.12 5.76 11.37
N TYR A 235 -0.10 6.08 10.98
CA TYR A 235 -0.77 5.48 9.83
C TYR A 235 -0.75 6.45 8.65
N THR A 236 -0.33 5.95 7.48
CA THR A 236 -0.26 6.73 6.23
C THR A 236 -0.36 5.80 5.01
N SER A 237 -0.55 6.38 3.83
CA SER A 237 -0.59 5.67 2.54
C SER A 237 0.37 6.34 1.54
N ASP A 238 0.83 5.59 0.55
CA ASP A 238 1.64 6.14 -0.53
C ASP A 238 0.82 7.00 -1.48
N HIS A 239 -0.36 6.55 -1.90
CA HIS A 239 -1.29 7.36 -2.70
C HIS A 239 -2.74 6.89 -2.51
N GLY A 240 -3.67 7.59 -3.18
CA GLY A 240 -5.07 7.21 -3.23
C GLY A 240 -5.40 6.24 -4.38
N GLU A 241 -6.68 5.92 -4.50
CA GLU A 241 -7.25 5.12 -5.58
C GLU A 241 -8.45 5.87 -6.18
N MET A 242 -8.69 5.69 -7.48
CA MET A 242 -9.77 6.30 -8.25
C MET A 242 -10.90 5.28 -8.52
N ALA A 243 -11.19 4.42 -7.55
CA ALA A 243 -12.20 3.36 -7.62
C ALA A 243 -13.64 3.91 -7.62
#